data_AF-A0A534C7S0-F1
#
_entry.id   AF-A0A534C7S0-F1
#
_cell.length_a   1.000
_cell.length_b   1.000
_cell.length_c   1.000
_cell.angle_alpha   90.00
_cell.angle_beta   90.00
_cell.angle_gamma   90.00
#
_symmetry.space_group_name_H-M   'P 1'
#
loop_
_entity.id
_entity.type
_entity.pdbx_description
1 polymer ?
#
loop_
_entity_poly.entity_id
_entity_poly.type
_entity_poly.pdbx_seq_one_letter_code
_entity_poly.pdbx_strand_id
1 'polypeptide(L)'
;MPPTAEHKNWAAAVDSIVRCAPRSASQRDPLRAQVRLLALLSSPAPLNVLLDGLATYVETWAHGLHCTVLLVDPTGRLLRPGAAPSLPDAYTRAIDPVPIGIAEGSCGTAAARREMVIVEDVEQSDLWTKYAPIALSHGLRACWSVPIVDDAR
;
A
#
# COMPACT_ATOMS: atom_id res chain seq x y z
N MET A 1 -15.50 -4.87 -12.39
CA MET A 1 -15.04 -5.48 -13.66
C MET A 1 -14.19 -6.69 -13.30
N PRO A 2 -14.37 -7.85 -13.96
CA PRO A 2 -13.46 -8.97 -13.77
C PRO A 2 -12.08 -8.59 -14.34
N PRO A 3 -10.97 -9.08 -13.77
CA PRO A 3 -9.64 -8.77 -14.30
C PRO A 3 -9.49 -9.40 -15.71
N THR A 4 -9.22 -8.56 -16.70
CA THR A 4 -8.97 -8.97 -18.09
C THR A 4 -7.65 -9.75 -18.20
N ALA A 5 -7.57 -10.62 -19.22
CA ALA A 5 -6.50 -11.59 -19.45
C ALA A 5 -5.08 -11.01 -19.58
N GLU A 6 -4.93 -9.68 -19.74
CA GLU A 6 -3.63 -9.00 -19.85
C GLU A 6 -2.84 -8.95 -18.55
N HIS A 7 -3.50 -8.99 -17.37
CA HIS A 7 -2.83 -9.05 -16.08
C HIS A 7 -1.93 -10.29 -15.92
N LYS A 8 -2.21 -11.39 -16.64
CA LYS A 8 -1.47 -12.65 -16.51
C LYS A 8 -0.08 -12.62 -17.18
N ASN A 9 0.15 -11.74 -18.14
CA ASN A 9 1.40 -11.78 -18.92
C ASN A 9 2.57 -11.07 -18.20
N TRP A 10 2.24 -10.11 -17.34
CA TRP A 10 3.23 -9.31 -16.64
C TRP A 10 3.90 -10.04 -15.48
N ALA A 11 3.13 -10.80 -14.68
CA ALA A 11 3.69 -11.64 -13.63
C ALA A 11 4.76 -12.61 -14.18
N ALA A 12 4.51 -13.18 -15.36
CA ALA A 12 5.43 -14.10 -16.03
C ALA A 12 6.69 -13.41 -16.58
N ALA A 13 6.54 -12.21 -17.16
CA ALA A 13 7.66 -11.40 -17.67
C ALA A 13 8.60 -10.94 -16.54
N VAL A 14 8.02 -10.55 -15.41
CA VAL A 14 8.74 -10.13 -14.21
C VAL A 14 9.44 -11.30 -13.56
N ASP A 15 8.76 -12.44 -13.43
CA ASP A 15 9.38 -13.67 -12.96
C ASP A 15 10.56 -14.09 -13.84
N SER A 16 10.53 -13.79 -15.15
CA SER A 16 11.67 -14.05 -16.05
C SER A 16 12.89 -13.22 -15.68
N ILE A 17 12.71 -11.94 -15.33
CA ILE A 17 13.79 -11.05 -14.91
C ILE A 17 14.34 -11.48 -13.53
N VAL A 18 13.44 -11.84 -12.61
CA VAL A 18 13.79 -12.33 -11.27
C VAL A 18 14.49 -13.70 -11.32
N ARG A 19 14.14 -14.56 -12.28
CA ARG A 19 14.80 -15.88 -12.48
C ARG A 19 16.27 -15.77 -12.88
N CYS A 20 16.69 -14.66 -13.47
CA CYS A 20 18.09 -14.39 -13.79
C CYS A 20 18.92 -13.91 -12.57
N ALA A 21 18.26 -13.51 -11.49
CA ALA A 21 18.93 -13.18 -10.23
C ALA A 21 19.43 -14.47 -9.53
N PRO A 22 20.63 -14.48 -8.94
CA PRO A 22 21.26 -15.69 -8.40
C PRO A 22 20.34 -16.44 -7.43
N ARG A 23 20.33 -17.78 -7.56
CA ARG A 23 19.56 -18.69 -6.70
C ARG A 23 20.29 -18.97 -5.40
N SER A 24 20.18 -18.05 -4.45
CA SER A 24 20.51 -18.35 -3.06
C SER A 24 19.44 -17.83 -2.09
N ALA A 25 18.71 -18.80 -1.51
CA ALA A 25 18.10 -18.80 -0.18
C ALA A 25 16.81 -17.99 0.12
N SER A 26 15.78 -18.77 0.50
CA SER A 26 14.56 -18.41 1.26
C SER A 26 13.50 -17.52 0.59
N GLN A 27 12.22 -17.74 0.95
CA GLN A 27 11.07 -16.92 0.52
C GLN A 27 11.10 -15.48 1.08
N ARG A 28 12.12 -15.13 1.88
CA ARG A 28 12.38 -13.80 2.43
C ARG A 28 13.72 -13.27 1.92
N ASP A 29 13.93 -13.31 0.60
CA ASP A 29 15.11 -12.68 0.02
C ASP A 29 14.78 -11.21 -0.34
N PRO A 30 15.16 -10.24 0.51
CA PRO A 30 14.87 -8.83 0.26
C PRO A 30 15.52 -8.35 -1.04
N LEU A 31 16.64 -8.95 -1.44
CA LEU A 31 17.33 -8.61 -2.68
C LEU A 31 16.50 -9.00 -3.90
N ARG A 32 15.86 -10.16 -3.88
CA ARG A 32 14.96 -10.60 -4.97
C ARG A 32 13.72 -9.72 -5.08
N ALA A 33 13.13 -9.34 -3.96
CA ALA A 33 11.99 -8.43 -3.97
C ALA A 33 12.39 -7.05 -4.51
N GLN A 34 13.54 -6.51 -4.10
CA GLN A 34 14.08 -5.26 -4.61
C GLN A 34 14.38 -5.34 -6.11
N VAL A 35 15.05 -6.39 -6.58
CA VAL A 35 15.32 -6.61 -8.01
C VAL A 35 14.02 -6.71 -8.81
N ARG A 36 13.02 -7.40 -8.26
CA ARG A 36 11.69 -7.48 -8.86
C ARG A 36 11.07 -6.10 -9.00
N LEU A 37 11.01 -5.32 -7.92
CA LEU A 37 10.43 -3.97 -7.92
C LEU A 37 11.17 -3.02 -8.88
N LEU A 38 12.51 -3.09 -8.94
CA LEU A 38 13.32 -2.31 -9.89
C LEU A 38 13.07 -2.70 -11.35
N ALA A 39 12.86 -3.99 -11.61
CA ALA A 39 12.45 -4.47 -12.93
C ALA A 39 11.03 -3.98 -13.29
N LEU A 40 10.11 -3.96 -12.32
CA LEU A 40 8.76 -3.43 -12.52
C LEU A 40 8.80 -1.93 -12.90
N LEU A 41 9.62 -1.15 -12.19
CA LEU A 41 9.81 0.29 -12.44
C LEU A 41 10.37 0.59 -13.84
N SER A 42 11.20 -0.30 -14.38
CA SER A 42 11.89 -0.11 -15.66
C SER A 42 11.09 -0.66 -16.86
N SER A 43 9.82 -1.01 -16.64
CA SER A 43 8.97 -1.69 -17.62
C SER A 43 7.77 -0.83 -18.04
N PRO A 44 7.07 -1.18 -19.13
CA PRO A 44 5.81 -0.54 -19.50
C PRO A 44 4.60 -1.01 -18.66
N ALA A 45 4.81 -1.70 -17.54
CA ALA A 45 3.70 -2.20 -16.74
C ALA A 45 2.90 -1.09 -16.07
N PRO A 46 1.58 -1.27 -15.94
CA PRO A 46 0.75 -0.26 -15.31
C PRO A 46 1.07 -0.15 -13.80
N LEU A 47 0.98 1.08 -13.29
CA LEU A 47 1.40 1.46 -11.94
C LEU A 47 0.79 0.58 -10.85
N ASN A 48 -0.49 0.21 -10.99
CA ASN A 48 -1.18 -0.64 -10.01
C ASN A 48 -0.44 -1.97 -9.77
N VAL A 49 0.18 -2.55 -10.79
CA VAL A 49 0.86 -3.83 -10.62
C VAL A 49 2.19 -3.69 -9.86
N LEU A 50 2.86 -2.55 -10.05
CA LEU A 50 4.02 -2.20 -9.24
C LEU A 50 3.61 -2.01 -7.76
N LEU A 51 2.55 -1.24 -7.52
CA LEU A 51 2.07 -0.94 -6.17
C LEU A 51 1.54 -2.17 -5.44
N ASP A 52 0.83 -3.06 -6.13
CA ASP A 52 0.37 -4.34 -5.58
C ASP A 52 1.56 -5.24 -5.22
N GLY A 53 2.59 -5.29 -6.07
CA GLY A 53 3.82 -6.03 -5.80
C GLY A 53 4.55 -5.49 -4.56
N LEU A 54 4.62 -4.17 -4.41
CA LEU A 54 5.20 -3.52 -3.24
C LEU A 54 4.40 -3.83 -1.96
N ALA A 55 3.08 -3.65 -2.01
CA ALA A 55 2.21 -3.90 -0.87
C ALA A 55 2.30 -5.36 -0.42
N THR A 56 2.18 -6.30 -1.35
CA THR A 56 2.30 -7.74 -1.06
C THR A 56 3.66 -8.07 -0.44
N TYR A 57 4.75 -7.44 -0.90
CA TYR A 57 6.08 -7.65 -0.31
C TYR A 57 6.13 -7.16 1.14
N VAL A 58 5.60 -5.96 1.42
CA VAL A 58 5.56 -5.41 2.79
C VAL A 58 4.74 -6.30 3.72
N GLU A 59 3.61 -6.84 3.26
CA GLU A 59 2.78 -7.77 4.04
C GLU A 59 3.53 -9.04 4.49
N THR A 60 4.62 -9.41 3.81
CA THR A 60 5.46 -10.55 4.24
C THR A 60 6.33 -10.27 5.47
N TRP A 61 6.45 -9.01 5.90
CA TRP A 61 7.36 -8.61 6.99
C TRP A 61 6.88 -9.10 8.35
N ALA A 62 5.56 -9.19 8.55
CA ALA A 62 4.95 -9.68 9.78
C ALA A 62 3.60 -10.34 9.50
N HIS A 63 3.26 -11.36 10.29
CA HIS A 63 1.92 -11.97 10.23
C HIS A 63 0.85 -10.97 10.65
N GLY A 64 -0.24 -10.89 9.88
CA GLY A 64 -1.35 -9.96 10.13
C GLY A 64 -1.07 -8.51 9.71
N LEU A 65 0.09 -8.24 9.08
CA LEU A 65 0.37 -6.94 8.49
C LEU A 65 -0.37 -6.80 7.16
N HIS A 66 -1.09 -5.70 7.01
CA HIS A 66 -1.72 -5.29 5.75
C HIS A 66 -1.03 -4.03 5.22
N CYS A 67 -0.87 -3.93 3.91
CA CYS A 67 -0.26 -2.77 3.28
C CYS A 67 -1.19 -2.17 2.23
N THR A 68 -1.35 -0.85 2.27
CA THR A 68 -2.06 -0.10 1.25
C THR A 68 -1.20 1.05 0.74
N VAL A 69 -1.25 1.28 -0.57
CA VAL A 69 -0.73 2.51 -1.17
C VAL A 69 -1.92 3.36 -1.59
N LEU A 70 -1.98 4.60 -1.10
CA LEU A 70 -3.00 5.57 -1.49
C LEU A 70 -2.38 6.64 -2.38
N LEU A 71 -3.11 7.02 -3.42
CA LEU A 71 -2.72 8.03 -4.40
C LEU A 71 -3.49 9.32 -4.13
N VAL A 72 -2.78 10.44 -4.21
CA VAL A 72 -3.40 11.76 -4.16
C VAL A 72 -4.20 11.98 -5.45
N ASP A 73 -5.42 12.46 -5.30
CA ASP A 73 -6.28 12.79 -6.43
C ASP A 73 -5.81 14.06 -7.16
N PRO A 74 -6.31 14.35 -8.37
CA PRO A 74 -5.90 15.54 -9.12
C PRO A 74 -6.19 16.87 -8.40
N THR A 75 -7.10 16.89 -7.43
CA THR A 75 -7.42 18.11 -6.65
C THR A 75 -6.43 18.35 -5.51
N GLY A 76 -5.63 17.35 -5.14
CA GLY A 76 -4.70 17.43 -4.01
C GLY A 76 -5.39 17.38 -2.65
N ARG A 77 -6.65 16.91 -2.59
CA ARG A 77 -7.47 16.95 -1.36
C ARG A 77 -7.90 15.58 -0.86
N LEU A 78 -7.85 14.57 -1.73
CA LEU A 78 -8.34 13.24 -1.44
C LEU A 78 -7.26 12.21 -1.71
N LEU A 79 -7.26 11.16 -0.90
CA LEU A 79 -6.48 9.94 -1.10
C LEU A 79 -7.40 8.85 -1.62
N ARG A 80 -6.95 8.13 -2.65
CA ARG A 80 -7.67 7.01 -3.27
C ARG A 80 -6.83 5.74 -3.25
N PRO A 81 -7.41 4.54 -3.10
CA PRO A 81 -6.65 3.30 -3.16
C PRO A 81 -5.93 3.13 -4.51
N GLY A 82 -4.60 3.01 -4.46
CA GLY A 82 -3.74 2.62 -5.58
C GLY A 82 -3.31 1.15 -5.52
N ALA A 83 -3.19 0.60 -4.31
CA ALA A 83 -3.00 -0.82 -4.04
C ALA A 83 -3.53 -1.18 -2.64
N ALA A 84 -4.22 -2.31 -2.52
CA ALA A 84 -4.73 -2.85 -1.26
C ALA A 84 -5.00 -4.37 -1.39
N PRO A 85 -3.99 -5.19 -1.74
CA PRO A 85 -4.20 -6.55 -2.24
C PRO A 85 -4.81 -7.53 -1.23
N SER A 86 -4.48 -7.40 0.06
CA SER A 86 -4.95 -8.31 1.11
C SER A 86 -5.94 -7.67 2.08
N LEU A 87 -6.30 -6.40 1.86
CA LEU A 87 -7.23 -5.70 2.74
C LEU A 87 -8.67 -6.03 2.35
N PRO A 88 -9.59 -6.27 3.31
CA PRO A 88 -10.97 -6.59 2.98
C PRO A 88 -11.64 -5.50 2.14
N ASP A 89 -12.28 -5.90 1.04
CA ASP A 89 -13.04 -5.05 0.13
C ASP A 89 -14.01 -4.08 0.83
N ALA A 90 -14.66 -4.55 1.90
CA ALA A 90 -15.58 -3.74 2.68
C ALA A 90 -14.87 -2.56 3.36
N TYR A 91 -13.69 -2.79 3.91
CA TYR A 91 -12.85 -1.75 4.49
C TYR A 91 -12.33 -0.80 3.40
N THR A 92 -11.77 -1.34 2.32
CA THR A 92 -11.23 -0.54 1.21
C THR A 92 -12.27 0.42 0.62
N ARG A 93 -13.52 -0.03 0.46
CA ARG A 93 -14.63 0.83 0.02
C ARG A 93 -15.03 1.89 1.05
N ALA A 94 -14.98 1.55 2.34
CA ALA A 94 -15.33 2.50 3.40
C ALA A 94 -14.34 3.67 3.49
N ILE A 95 -13.11 3.46 3.03
CA ILE A 95 -12.05 4.48 3.04
C ILE A 95 -11.77 5.09 1.65
N ASP A 96 -12.57 4.81 0.61
CA ASP A 96 -12.39 5.42 -0.71
C ASP A 96 -13.47 6.50 -0.98
N PRO A 97 -13.13 7.80 -0.96
CA PRO A 97 -11.81 8.38 -0.66
C PRO A 97 -11.60 8.72 0.83
N VAL A 98 -10.33 8.89 1.23
CA VAL A 98 -9.96 9.52 2.51
C VAL A 98 -9.61 10.99 2.28
N PRO A 99 -10.17 11.96 3.02
CA PRO A 99 -9.74 13.34 2.96
C PRO A 99 -8.31 13.54 3.48
N ILE A 100 -7.57 14.46 2.86
CA ILE A 100 -6.29 14.93 3.42
C ILE A 100 -6.60 15.99 4.48
N GLY A 101 -6.36 15.65 5.75
CA GLY A 101 -6.68 16.50 6.88
C GLY A 101 -6.21 15.92 8.21
N ILE A 102 -6.16 16.77 9.23
CA ILE A 102 -5.89 16.30 10.60
C ILE A 102 -7.08 15.47 11.10
N ALA A 103 -6.77 14.35 11.76
CA ALA A 103 -7.74 13.38 12.24
C ALA A 103 -8.53 12.64 11.14
N GLU A 104 -7.95 12.55 9.94
CA GLU A 104 -8.47 11.72 8.85
C GLU A 104 -7.73 10.37 8.78
N GLY A 105 -7.65 9.68 9.93
CA GLY A 105 -6.84 8.46 10.08
C GLY A 105 -5.34 8.72 9.96
N SER A 106 -4.54 7.65 9.93
CA SER A 106 -3.07 7.78 9.80
C SER A 106 -2.67 8.35 8.44
N CYS A 107 -3.29 7.90 7.34
CA CYS A 107 -2.91 8.32 5.98
C CYS A 107 -3.31 9.76 5.64
N GLY A 108 -4.56 10.17 5.94
CA GLY A 108 -5.01 11.55 5.71
C GLY A 108 -4.22 12.55 6.55
N THR A 109 -3.94 12.19 7.82
CA THR A 109 -3.12 13.03 8.71
C THR A 109 -1.66 13.10 8.26
N ALA A 110 -1.06 11.98 7.85
CA ALA A 110 0.32 11.95 7.35
C ALA A 110 0.49 12.81 6.09
N ALA A 111 -0.45 12.71 5.14
CA ALA A 111 -0.46 13.54 3.95
C ALA A 111 -0.60 15.03 4.29
N ALA A 112 -1.44 15.39 5.26
CA ALA A 112 -1.63 16.78 5.69
C ALA A 112 -0.39 17.35 6.40
N ARG A 113 0.27 16.53 7.23
CA ARG A 113 1.48 16.94 7.98
C ARG A 113 2.76 16.88 7.15
N ARG A 114 2.76 16.14 6.03
CA ARG A 114 3.99 15.74 5.30
C ARG A 114 5.00 15.01 6.20
N GLU A 115 4.50 14.31 7.20
CA GLU A 115 5.29 13.60 8.21
C GLU A 115 4.72 12.19 8.44
N MET A 116 5.58 11.27 8.90
CA MET A 116 5.14 9.95 9.32
C MET A 116 4.17 10.07 10.50
N VAL A 117 3.07 9.32 10.44
CA VAL A 117 2.11 9.20 11.53
C VAL A 117 2.03 7.74 11.95
N ILE A 118 2.22 7.47 13.23
CA ILE A 118 2.11 6.14 13.84
C ILE A 118 0.98 6.18 14.86
N VAL A 119 0.07 5.22 14.77
CA VAL A 119 -0.99 4.98 15.75
C VAL A 119 -0.88 3.54 16.21
N GLU A 120 -0.47 3.35 17.47
CA GLU A 120 -0.32 2.04 18.11
C GLU A 120 -1.67 1.41 18.45
N ASP A 121 -2.69 2.24 18.67
CA ASP A 121 -4.02 1.83 19.04
C ASP A 121 -5.08 2.75 18.42
N VAL A 122 -5.81 2.25 17.42
CA VAL A 122 -6.86 3.00 16.72
C VAL A 122 -8.08 3.26 17.60
N GLU A 123 -8.33 2.45 18.64
CA GLU A 123 -9.46 2.64 19.55
C GLU A 123 -9.24 3.83 20.47
N GLN A 124 -7.99 4.12 20.82
CA GLN A 124 -7.61 5.18 21.75
C GLN A 124 -7.15 6.47 21.07
N SER A 125 -7.09 6.49 19.73
CA SER A 125 -6.53 7.62 18.98
C SER A 125 -7.61 8.56 18.49
N ASP A 126 -7.47 9.84 18.84
CA ASP A 126 -8.32 10.92 18.30
C ASP A 126 -8.26 11.00 16.76
N LEU A 127 -7.15 10.57 16.16
CA LEU A 127 -6.98 10.55 14.70
C LEU A 127 -7.89 9.52 14.02
N TRP A 128 -8.36 8.51 14.75
CA TRP A 128 -9.10 7.37 14.25
C TRP A 128 -10.56 7.37 14.64
N THR A 129 -11.06 8.37 15.38
CA THR A 129 -12.47 8.44 15.84
C THR A 129 -13.50 8.05 14.77
N LYS A 130 -13.30 8.50 13.53
CA LYS A 130 -14.19 8.21 12.38
C LYS A 130 -14.03 6.79 11.81
N TYR A 131 -12.85 6.21 11.89
CA TYR A 131 -12.45 4.98 11.19
C TYR A 131 -12.28 3.77 12.13
N ALA A 132 -12.13 3.98 13.43
CA ALA A 132 -11.90 2.94 14.42
C ALA A 132 -12.98 1.84 14.38
N PRO A 133 -14.30 2.15 14.29
CA PRO A 133 -15.32 1.10 14.26
C PRO A 133 -15.16 0.13 13.09
N ILE A 134 -14.92 0.63 11.87
CA ILE A 134 -14.74 -0.22 10.69
C ILE A 134 -13.38 -0.95 10.73
N ALA A 135 -12.32 -0.30 11.22
CA ALA A 135 -11.01 -0.92 11.37
C ALA A 135 -11.03 -2.11 12.35
N LEU A 136 -11.62 -1.90 13.53
CA LEU A 136 -11.74 -2.94 14.55
C LEU A 136 -12.61 -4.11 14.08
N SER A 137 -13.67 -3.86 13.28
CA SER A 137 -14.49 -4.92 12.70
C SER A 137 -13.72 -5.86 11.75
N HIS A 138 -12.57 -5.39 11.24
CA HIS A 138 -11.66 -6.14 10.38
C HIS A 138 -10.37 -6.56 11.10
N GLY A 139 -10.31 -6.43 12.45
CA GLY A 139 -9.15 -6.83 13.25
C GLY A 139 -7.95 -5.90 13.14
N LEU A 140 -8.12 -4.69 12.59
CA LEU A 140 -7.05 -3.70 12.45
C LEU A 140 -6.98 -2.87 13.74
N ARG A 141 -5.88 -3.02 14.49
CA ARG A 141 -5.70 -2.34 15.80
C ARG A 141 -4.68 -1.21 15.78
N ALA A 142 -3.68 -1.28 14.90
CA ALA A 142 -2.62 -0.29 14.76
C ALA A 142 -2.44 0.09 13.30
N CYS A 143 -1.95 1.29 13.03
CA CYS A 143 -1.68 1.75 11.67
C CYS A 143 -0.63 2.85 11.65
N TRP A 144 0.37 2.72 10.78
CA TRP A 144 1.25 3.81 10.40
C TRP A 144 1.07 4.20 8.94
N SER A 145 1.41 5.44 8.64
CA SER A 145 1.48 5.96 7.27
C SER A 145 2.72 6.81 7.10
N VAL A 146 3.39 6.64 5.97
CA VAL A 146 4.53 7.45 5.55
C VAL A 146 4.15 8.16 4.27
N PRO A 147 4.12 9.50 4.24
CA PRO A 147 3.83 10.23 3.02
C PRO A 147 5.05 10.17 2.10
N ILE A 148 4.83 9.89 0.81
CA ILE A 148 5.85 10.05 -0.21
C ILE A 148 5.73 11.48 -0.74
N VAL A 149 6.69 12.32 -0.37
CA VAL A 149 6.76 13.72 -0.79
C VAL A 149 7.87 13.89 -1.81
N ASP A 150 7.71 14.84 -2.72
CA ASP A 150 8.79 15.27 -3.59
C ASP A 150 9.78 16.15 -2.82
N ASP A 151 11.06 16.08 -3.18
CA ASP A 151 12.10 17.01 -2.69
C ASP A 151 11.84 18.45 -3.19
N ALA A 152 10.96 18.62 -4.17
CA ALA A 152 10.58 19.89 -4.74
C ALA A 152 9.50 20.60 -3.90
N ARG A 153 9.73 20.75 -2.59
CA ARG A 153 9.11 21.77 -1.70
C ARG A 153 9.60 21.66 -0.27
#